data_AF-A0A358GLT6-F1
#
_entry.id   AF-A0A358GLT6-F1
#
_cell.length_a   1.000
_cell.length_b   1.000
_cell.length_c   1.000
_cell.angle_alpha   90.00
_cell.angle_beta   90.00
_cell.angle_gamma   90.00
#
_symmetry.space_group_name_H-M   'P 1'
#
loop_
_entity.id
_entity.type
_entity.pdbx_description
1 polymer ?
#
loop_
_entity_poly.entity_id
_entity_poly.type
_entity_poly.pdbx_seq_one_letter_code
_entity_poly.pdbx_strand_id
1 'polypeptide(L)'
;MNEKSREKGYEKDFKTNPTTEYEIVGIKQINSNEVEISVIEKYAGQGYEQSPPLPYKVFKSDNGWKVLVEPFEINTATGEVTKGTPVHERKYME
;
A
#
# COMPACT_ATOMS: atom_id res chain seq x y z
N MET A 1 -21.10 2.36 -0.60
CA MET A 1 -20.33 3.01 0.49
C MET A 1 -19.86 4.38 0.00
N ASN A 2 -20.01 5.43 0.80
CA ASN A 2 -19.55 6.79 0.47
C ASN A 2 -18.03 6.94 0.79
N GLU A 3 -17.39 7.95 0.22
CA GLU A 3 -15.95 8.22 0.41
C GLU A 3 -15.58 8.53 1.87
N LYS A 4 -16.46 9.23 2.60
CA LYS A 4 -16.24 9.55 4.02
C LYS A 4 -16.12 8.33 4.94
N SER A 5 -16.84 7.25 4.64
CA SER A 5 -16.71 6.00 5.39
C SER A 5 -15.40 5.27 5.08
N ARG A 6 -14.82 5.48 3.89
CA ARG A 6 -13.52 4.91 3.51
C ARG A 6 -12.39 5.60 4.28
N GLU A 7 -12.37 6.93 4.28
CA GLU A 7 -11.37 7.74 5.00
C GLU A 7 -11.28 7.34 6.48
N LYS A 8 -12.42 7.20 7.16
CA LYS A 8 -12.47 6.81 8.58
C LYS A 8 -11.92 5.41 8.88
N GLY A 9 -11.99 4.49 7.91
CA GLY A 9 -11.39 3.16 8.05
C GLY A 9 -9.87 3.26 8.05
N TYR A 10 -9.32 3.95 7.05
CA TYR A 10 -7.88 4.19 6.95
C TYR A 10 -7.33 4.97 8.15
N GLU A 11 -8.03 6.02 8.62
CA GLU A 11 -7.64 6.81 9.80
C GLU A 11 -7.48 5.98 11.09
N LYS A 12 -8.19 4.84 11.20
CA LYS A 12 -8.11 3.99 12.39
C LYS A 12 -6.87 3.09 12.36
N ASP A 13 -6.50 2.59 11.19
CA ASP A 13 -5.35 1.70 11.00
C ASP A 13 -4.01 2.46 11.17
N PHE A 14 -3.96 3.75 10.81
CA PHE A 14 -2.78 4.61 11.01
C PHE A 14 -2.44 4.92 12.47
N LYS A 15 -3.33 4.65 13.44
CA LYS A 15 -3.13 5.05 14.85
C LYS A 15 -2.27 4.08 15.65
N THR A 16 -2.11 2.84 15.20
CA THR A 16 -1.39 1.81 15.97
C THR A 16 0.09 1.75 15.67
N ASN A 17 0.54 2.10 14.46
CA ASN A 17 1.97 2.22 14.08
C ASN A 17 2.12 3.20 12.91
N PRO A 18 2.21 4.52 13.14
CA PRO A 18 2.29 5.48 12.06
C PRO A 18 3.63 5.37 11.32
N THR A 19 3.58 5.12 10.01
CA THR A 19 4.70 5.32 9.10
C THR A 19 5.14 6.79 9.19
N THR A 20 6.40 7.05 9.48
CA THR A 20 6.94 8.43 9.61
C THR A 20 7.46 8.97 8.29
N GLU A 21 7.96 8.10 7.42
CA GLU A 21 8.58 8.45 6.15
C GLU A 21 8.38 7.31 5.14
N TYR A 22 8.51 7.64 3.87
CA TYR A 22 8.57 6.65 2.80
C TYR A 22 9.70 7.01 1.81
N GLU A 23 10.20 6.01 1.11
CA GLU A 23 11.18 6.15 0.05
C GLU A 23 10.74 5.37 -1.20
N ILE A 24 10.70 6.04 -2.35
CA ILE A 24 10.47 5.36 -3.63
C ILE A 24 11.81 4.86 -4.14
N VAL A 25 12.01 3.55 -4.10
CA VAL A 25 13.28 2.90 -4.48
C VAL A 25 13.25 2.32 -5.89
N GLY A 26 12.08 2.28 -6.52
CA GLY A 26 11.93 1.73 -7.87
C GLY A 26 10.66 2.19 -8.56
N ILE A 27 10.74 2.39 -9.87
CA ILE A 27 9.60 2.63 -10.75
C ILE A 27 9.78 1.75 -11.97
N LYS A 28 8.77 0.93 -12.28
CA LYS A 28 8.73 0.06 -13.44
C LYS A 28 7.47 0.35 -14.23
N GLN A 29 7.65 0.89 -15.43
CA GLN A 29 6.52 1.05 -16.36
C GLN A 29 6.12 -0.31 -16.92
N ILE A 30 4.86 -0.70 -16.73
CA ILE A 30 4.32 -1.96 -17.23
C ILE A 30 3.73 -1.73 -18.64
N ASN A 31 2.96 -0.66 -18.81
CA ASN A 31 2.43 -0.22 -20.10
C ASN A 31 2.11 1.29 -20.07
N SER A 32 1.38 1.82 -21.06
CA SER A 32 1.01 3.24 -21.14
C SER A 32 0.06 3.70 -20.03
N ASN A 33 -0.64 2.77 -19.40
CA ASN A 33 -1.68 3.02 -18.40
C ASN A 33 -1.37 2.37 -17.05
N GLU A 34 -0.21 1.73 -16.88
CA GLU A 34 0.12 0.99 -15.67
C GLU A 34 1.60 1.11 -15.32
N VAL A 35 1.86 1.39 -14.05
CA VAL A 35 3.18 1.53 -13.45
C VAL A 35 3.19 0.79 -12.11
N GLU A 36 4.28 0.10 -11.84
CA GLU A 36 4.58 -0.46 -10.52
C GLU A 36 5.61 0.43 -9.82
N ILE A 37 5.34 0.81 -8.58
CA ILE A 37 6.20 1.63 -7.75
C ILE A 37 6.64 0.78 -6.55
N SER A 38 7.94 0.69 -6.32
CA SER A 38 8.51 0.02 -5.15
C SER A 38 8.76 1.05 -4.05
N VAL A 39 8.09 0.91 -2.91
CA VAL A 39 8.13 1.87 -1.79
C VAL A 39 8.64 1.18 -0.53
N ILE A 40 9.62 1.79 0.15
CA ILE A 40 10.00 1.42 1.50
C ILE A 40 9.27 2.35 2.47
N GLU A 41 8.57 1.76 3.45
CA GLU A 41 7.93 2.46 4.55
C GLU A 41 8.85 2.43 5.78
N LYS A 42 9.03 3.60 6.41
CA LYS A 42 9.82 3.76 7.63
C LYS A 42 8.89 4.01 8.81
N TYR A 43 9.07 3.23 9.88
CA TYR A 43 8.24 3.32 11.08
C TYR A 43 8.99 4.02 12.22
N ALA A 44 8.28 4.77 13.05
CA ALA A 44 8.83 5.30 14.30
C ALA A 44 8.97 4.20 15.36
N GLY A 45 10.17 4.04 15.92
CA GLY A 45 10.40 3.20 17.09
C GLY A 45 11.77 2.53 17.09
N GLN A 46 12.30 2.22 18.28
CA GLN A 46 13.53 1.43 18.39
C GLN A 46 13.23 -0.04 18.08
N GLY A 47 13.90 -0.61 17.07
CA GLY A 47 13.86 -2.05 16.78
C GLY A 47 12.89 -2.50 15.69
N TYR A 48 12.20 -1.59 14.99
CA TYR A 48 11.49 -1.95 13.77
C TYR A 48 12.47 -1.94 12.59
N GLU A 49 12.61 -3.07 11.91
CA GLU A 49 13.23 -3.08 10.59
C GLU A 49 12.31 -2.32 9.61
N GLN A 50 12.93 -1.58 8.68
CA GLN A 50 12.19 -0.92 7.60
C GLN A 50 11.40 -1.97 6.81
N SER A 51 10.30 -1.57 6.16
CA SER A 51 9.63 -2.52 5.28
C SER A 51 10.60 -2.96 4.17
N PRO A 52 10.50 -4.21 3.68
CA PRO A 52 11.03 -4.51 2.35
C PRO A 52 10.35 -3.60 1.31
N PRO A 53 10.92 -3.42 0.10
CA PRO A 53 10.28 -2.67 -0.95
C PRO A 53 8.89 -3.24 -1.30
N LEU A 54 7.83 -2.49 -0.99
CA LEU A 54 6.45 -2.89 -1.21
C LEU A 54 6.01 -2.52 -2.64
N PRO A 55 5.40 -3.46 -3.40
CA PRO A 55 4.98 -3.20 -4.77
C PRO A 55 3.58 -2.55 -4.81
N TYR A 56 3.54 -1.26 -5.11
CA TYR A 56 2.30 -0.52 -5.36
C TYR A 56 1.99 -0.47 -6.85
N LYS A 57 0.82 -0.97 -7.23
CA LYS A 57 0.33 -0.86 -8.61
C LYS A 57 -0.45 0.43 -8.80
N VAL A 58 -0.09 1.16 -9.84
CA VAL A 58 -0.72 2.43 -10.19
C VAL A 58 -1.25 2.32 -11.61
N PHE A 59 -2.54 2.60 -11.77
CA PHE A 59 -3.23 2.50 -13.05
C PHE A 59 -3.88 3.82 -13.42
N LYS A 60 -3.87 4.14 -14.71
CA LYS A 60 -4.52 5.32 -15.26
C LYS A 60 -6.02 5.04 -15.41
N SER A 61 -6.83 5.91 -14.83
CA SER A 61 -8.27 5.95 -15.02
C SER A 61 -8.70 7.26 -15.67
N ASP A 62 -9.97 7.37 -16.07
CA ASP A 62 -10.52 8.58 -16.71
C ASP A 62 -10.28 9.85 -15.89
N ASN A 63 -10.24 9.74 -14.56
CA ASN A 63 -10.04 10.85 -13.63
C ASN A 63 -8.59 10.98 -13.12
N GLY A 64 -7.63 10.33 -13.77
CA GLY A 64 -6.21 10.35 -13.41
C GLY A 64 -5.68 9.03 -12.87
N TRP A 65 -4.46 9.06 -12.35
CA TRP A 65 -3.77 7.90 -11.78
C TRP A 65 -4.39 7.49 -10.44
N LYS A 66 -4.61 6.20 -10.27
CA LYS A 66 -5.14 5.58 -9.06
C LYS A 66 -4.19 4.50 -8.59
N VAL A 67 -4.00 4.42 -7.27
CA VAL A 67 -3.20 3.37 -6.63
C VAL A 67 -4.11 2.23 -6.23
N LEU A 68 -3.75 1.00 -6.58
CA LEU A 68 -4.37 -0.21 -6.04
C LEU A 68 -3.75 -0.47 -4.66
N VAL A 69 -4.57 -0.40 -3.62
CA VAL A 69 -4.16 -0.76 -2.26
C VAL A 69 -4.50 -2.24 -2.04
N GLU A 70 -3.47 -3.09 -2.10
CA GLU A 70 -3.57 -4.50 -1.71
C GLU A 70 -3.09 -4.66 -0.26
N PRO A 71 -3.75 -5.50 0.56
CA PRO A 71 -3.23 -5.82 1.89
C PRO A 71 -1.97 -6.68 1.76
N PHE A 72 -0.96 -6.36 2.56
CA PHE A 72 0.26 -7.15 2.68
C PHE A 72 0.48 -7.55 4.13
N GLU A 73 0.94 -8.79 4.32
CA GLU A 73 1.51 -9.24 5.58
C GLU A 73 3.03 -9.25 5.41
N ILE A 74 3.73 -8.53 6.29
CA ILE A 74 5.17 -8.34 6.20
C ILE A 74 5.80 -8.99 7.43
N ASN A 75 6.71 -9.93 7.20
CA ASN A 75 7.60 -10.41 8.24
C ASN A 75 8.80 -9.47 8.35
N THR A 76 8.81 -8.60 9.34
CA THR A 76 9.87 -7.60 9.55
C THR A 76 11.18 -8.20 10.07
N ALA A 77 11.29 -9.51 10.29
CA ALA A 77 12.55 -10.16 10.66
C ALA A 77 13.21 -10.88 9.46
N THR A 78 12.44 -11.26 8.45
CA THR A 78 12.92 -11.96 7.25
C THR A 78 12.82 -11.14 5.98
N GLY A 79 12.04 -10.06 5.99
CA GLY A 79 11.68 -9.28 4.81
C GLY A 79 10.71 -9.99 3.87
N GLU A 80 10.12 -11.11 4.29
CA GLU A 80 9.14 -11.83 3.49
C GLU A 80 7.83 -11.03 3.42
N VAL A 81 7.30 -10.88 2.20
CA VAL A 81 6.03 -10.19 1.93
C VAL A 81 5.06 -11.19 1.34
N THR A 82 3.92 -11.38 2.00
CA THR A 82 2.83 -12.21 1.49
C THR A 82 1.59 -11.35 1.27
N LYS A 83 0.69 -11.82 0.39
CA LYS A 83 -0.62 -11.16 0.23
C LYS A 83 -1.41 -11.37 1.51
N GLY A 84 -1.80 -10.27 2.14
CA GLY A 84 -2.70 -10.31 3.29
C GLY A 84 -4.11 -10.67 2.86
N THR A 85 -4.93 -11.05 3.83
CA THR A 85 -6.37 -11.21 3.59
C THR A 85 -7.04 -9.84 3.69
N PRO A 86 -7.73 -9.34 2.64
CA PRO A 86 -8.43 -8.07 2.73
C PRO A 86 -9.55 -8.17 3.75
N VAL A 87 -9.45 -7.39 4.83
CA VAL A 87 -10.52 -7.25 5.83
C VAL A 87 -11.79 -6.69 5.20
N HIS A 88 -11.66 -5.96 4.08
CA HIS A 88 -12.75 -5.45 3.27
C HIS A 88 -12.49 -5.76 1.79
N GLU A 89 -13.15 -6.79 1.27
CA GLU A 89 -13.12 -7.13 -0.16
C GLU A 89 -14.23 -6.36 -0.91
N ARG A 90 -13.89 -5.67 -1.99
CA ARG A 90 -14.87 -5.23 -2.98
C ARG A 90 -14.74 -6.08 -4.23
N LYS A 91 -15.79 -6.83 -4.53
CA LYS A 91 -16.02 -7.31 -5.90
C LYS A 91 -16.49 -6.10 -6.71
N TYR A 92 -15.72 -5.72 -7.72
CA TYR A 92 -16.25 -4.90 -8.79
C TYR A 92 -17.28 -5.77 -9.50
N MET A 93 -18.57 -5.50 -9.29
CA MET A 93 -19.58 -6.04 -10.20
C MET A 93 -19.55 -5.18 -11.46
N GLU A 94 -19.56 -5.85 -12.61
CA GLU A 94 -19.64 -5.27 -13.95
C GLU A 94 -20.81 -4.29 -14.10
#